data_AF-A0A382TC93-F1
#
_entry.id   AF-A0A382TC93-F1
#
_cell.length_a   1.000
_cell.length_b   1.000
_cell.length_c   1.000
_cell.angle_alpha   90.00
_cell.angle_beta   90.00
_cell.angle_gamma   90.00
#
_symmetry.space_group_name_H-M   'P 1'
#
loop_
_entity.id
_entity.type
_entity.pdbx_description
1 polymer ?
#
loop_
_entity_poly.entity_id
_entity_poly.type
_entity_poly.pdbx_seq_one_letter_code
_entity_poly.pdbx_strand_id
1 'polypeptide(L)'
;MEPDNINGAEMRLVNAVKNIFETEIDKNTPGASQLRRVLDLMVALEPDPDKPHPETVPGCRHLSRVLDMAETGPAAAVAAAIRELEPTLVWTQNPRYNSDNKGADFMDNYGWSALGLTGSSKMAFGV
;
A
#
# COMPACT_ATOMS: atom_id res chain seq x y z
N MET A 1 0.66 -18.10 7.18
CA MET A 1 -0.09 -18.05 5.91
C MET A 1 0.77 -18.72 4.86
N GLU A 2 0.22 -19.57 4.00
CA GLU A 2 1.01 -20.24 2.94
C GLU A 2 1.39 -19.24 1.83
N PRO A 3 2.56 -19.39 1.16
CA PRO A 3 3.03 -18.45 0.13
C PRO A 3 2.02 -18.16 -0.97
N ASP A 4 1.31 -19.18 -1.46
CA ASP A 4 0.29 -19.03 -2.51
C ASP A 4 -0.90 -18.16 -2.06
N ASN A 5 -1.26 -18.24 -0.78
CA ASN A 5 -2.32 -17.42 -0.21
C ASN A 5 -1.89 -15.94 -0.06
N ILE A 6 -0.62 -15.70 0.29
CA ILE A 6 -0.06 -14.35 0.37
C ILE A 6 -0.03 -13.70 -1.01
N ASN A 7 0.47 -14.42 -2.02
CA ASN A 7 0.51 -13.92 -3.40
C ASN A 7 -0.91 -13.62 -3.93
N GLY A 8 -1.89 -14.47 -3.55
CA GLY A 8 -3.30 -14.21 -3.86
C GLY A 8 -3.83 -12.92 -3.22
N ALA A 9 -3.48 -12.66 -1.96
CA ALA A 9 -3.88 -11.44 -1.24
C ALA A 9 -3.21 -10.18 -1.81
N GLU A 10 -1.93 -10.26 -2.20
CA GLU A 10 -1.22 -9.17 -2.89
C GLU A 10 -1.86 -8.84 -4.24
N MET A 11 -2.23 -9.85 -5.02
CA MET A 11 -2.94 -9.61 -6.29
C MET A 11 -4.34 -9.06 -6.07
N ARG A 12 -5.05 -9.45 -5.00
CA ARG A 12 -6.32 -8.82 -4.60
C ARG A 12 -6.12 -7.34 -4.29
N LEU A 13 -5.05 -6.98 -3.58
CA LEU A 13 -4.71 -5.59 -3.29
C LEU A 13 -4.42 -4.80 -4.56
N VAL A 14 -3.58 -5.33 -5.46
CA VAL A 14 -3.26 -4.70 -6.76
C VAL A 14 -4.54 -4.45 -7.57
N ASN A 15 -5.42 -5.44 -7.67
CA ASN A 15 -6.67 -5.31 -8.42
C ASN A 15 -7.66 -4.33 -7.75
N ALA A 16 -7.74 -4.31 -6.42
CA ALA A 16 -8.57 -3.34 -5.69
C ALA A 16 -8.12 -1.89 -5.97
N VAL A 17 -6.81 -1.64 -6.01
CA VAL A 17 -6.26 -0.32 -6.36
C VAL A 17 -6.53 0.03 -7.82
N LYS A 18 -6.37 -0.92 -8.76
CA LYS A 18 -6.70 -0.72 -10.19
C LYS A 18 -8.14 -0.26 -10.37
N ASN A 19 -9.10 -0.94 -9.74
CA ASN A 19 -10.52 -0.60 -9.84
C ASN A 19 -10.82 0.83 -9.34
N ILE A 20 -10.13 1.28 -8.28
CA ILE A 20 -10.26 2.66 -7.80
C ILE A 20 -9.77 3.64 -8.88
N PHE A 21 -8.60 3.39 -9.48
CA PHE A 21 -8.06 4.28 -10.53
C PHE A 21 -8.93 4.31 -11.78
N GLU A 22 -9.44 3.17 -12.24
CA GLU A 22 -10.39 3.09 -13.36
C GLU A 22 -11.65 3.90 -13.08
N THR A 23 -12.22 3.76 -11.87
CA THR A 23 -13.39 4.53 -11.44
C THR A 23 -13.11 6.04 -11.43
N GLU A 24 -11.93 6.47 -11.02
CA GLU A 24 -11.55 7.90 -11.02
C GLU A 24 -11.29 8.43 -12.43
N ILE A 25 -10.77 7.60 -13.35
CA ILE A 25 -10.63 7.95 -14.77
C ILE A 25 -11.99 8.15 -15.43
N ASP A 26 -12.96 7.28 -15.15
CA ASP A 26 -14.32 7.35 -15.71
C ASP A 26 -15.07 8.63 -15.28
N LYS A 27 -14.74 9.16 -14.09
CA LYS A 27 -15.23 10.46 -13.60
C LYS A 27 -14.60 11.66 -14.32
N ASN A 28 -13.63 11.44 -15.21
CA ASN A 28 -12.86 12.46 -15.93
C ASN A 28 -12.19 13.48 -14.98
N THR A 29 -11.63 12.99 -13.87
CA THR A 29 -10.97 13.82 -12.86
C THR A 29 -9.69 14.48 -13.39
N PRO A 30 -9.30 15.66 -12.87
CA PRO A 30 -7.97 16.22 -13.09
C PRO A 30 -6.92 15.21 -12.60
N GLY A 31 -6.21 14.58 -13.53
CA GLY A 31 -5.30 13.46 -13.21
C GLY A 31 -5.55 12.19 -14.02
N ALA A 32 -6.64 12.10 -14.79
CA ALA A 32 -7.01 10.87 -15.51
C ALA A 32 -5.92 10.34 -16.46
N SER A 33 -5.13 11.21 -17.11
CA SER A 33 -4.02 10.77 -17.97
C SER A 33 -2.85 10.18 -17.16
N GLN A 34 -2.56 10.74 -15.99
CA GLN A 34 -1.58 10.19 -15.06
C GLN A 34 -2.05 8.85 -14.50
N LEU A 35 -3.32 8.73 -14.13
CA LEU A 35 -3.90 7.47 -13.64
C LEU A 35 -3.87 6.37 -14.70
N ARG A 36 -4.19 6.69 -15.97
CA ARG A 36 -4.05 5.72 -17.08
C ARG A 36 -2.61 5.22 -17.21
N ARG A 37 -1.65 6.13 -17.15
CA ARG A 37 -0.22 5.76 -17.19
C ARG A 37 0.18 4.88 -16.00
N VAL A 38 -0.36 5.14 -14.82
CA VAL A 38 -0.12 4.27 -13.64
C VAL A 38 -0.70 2.89 -13.87
N LEU A 39 -1.95 2.78 -14.34
CA LEU A 39 -2.58 1.49 -14.67
C LEU A 39 -1.77 0.67 -15.66
N ASP A 40 -1.27 1.31 -16.72
CA ASP A 40 -0.42 0.68 -17.74
C ASP A 40 0.87 0.09 -17.14
N LEU A 41 1.41 0.69 -16.08
CA LEU A 41 2.63 0.21 -15.42
C LEU A 41 2.35 -0.80 -14.30
N MET A 42 1.18 -0.75 -13.67
CA MET A 42 0.77 -1.69 -12.65
C MET A 42 0.69 -3.14 -13.16
N VAL A 43 0.65 -3.36 -14.47
CA VAL A 43 0.74 -4.71 -15.08
C VAL A 43 2.10 -5.36 -14.88
N ALA A 44 3.14 -4.57 -14.60
CA ALA A 44 4.50 -5.05 -14.40
C ALA A 44 4.85 -5.30 -12.92
N LEU A 45 3.87 -5.17 -12.02
CA LEU A 45 4.02 -5.47 -10.60
C LEU A 45 3.88 -6.96 -10.35
N GLU A 46 4.83 -7.51 -9.61
CA GLU A 46 4.90 -8.92 -9.27
C GLU A 46 5.20 -9.05 -7.77
N PRO A 47 4.67 -10.08 -7.09
CA PRO A 47 5.10 -10.42 -5.73
C PRO A 47 6.62 -10.53 -5.63
N ASP A 48 7.21 -9.95 -4.59
CA ASP A 48 8.61 -10.14 -4.25
C ASP A 48 8.80 -11.54 -3.65
N PRO A 49 9.64 -12.41 -4.25
CA PRO A 49 9.92 -13.72 -3.68
C PRO A 49 10.70 -13.63 -2.36
N ASP A 50 11.45 -12.55 -2.15
CA ASP A 50 12.33 -12.37 -0.99
C ASP A 50 11.66 -11.46 0.05
N LYS A 51 10.61 -11.97 0.70
CA LYS A 51 9.86 -11.20 1.70
C LYS A 51 10.64 -11.14 3.02
N PRO A 52 10.99 -9.93 3.52
CA PRO A 52 11.61 -9.79 4.82
C PRO A 52 10.66 -10.23 5.94
N HIS A 53 11.22 -10.45 7.13
CA HIS A 53 10.41 -10.85 8.27
C HIS A 53 9.44 -9.72 8.69
N PRO A 54 8.20 -10.06 9.10
CA PRO A 54 7.24 -9.07 9.57
C PRO A 54 7.79 -8.25 10.74
N GLU A 55 7.58 -6.94 10.69
CA GLU A 55 8.03 -5.99 11.71
C GLU A 55 6.92 -4.98 11.98
N THR A 56 6.86 -4.47 13.21
CA THR A 56 5.88 -3.45 13.62
C THR A 56 6.59 -2.22 14.17
N VAL A 57 5.95 -1.07 14.00
CA VAL A 57 6.36 0.21 14.58
C VAL A 57 5.23 0.77 15.44
N PRO A 58 5.48 1.73 16.35
CA PRO A 58 4.44 2.23 17.26
C PRO A 58 3.14 2.63 16.55
N GLY A 59 3.23 3.28 15.38
CA GLY A 59 2.06 3.73 14.60
C GLY A 59 1.09 2.60 14.19
N CYS A 60 1.55 1.35 14.11
CA CYS A 60 0.71 0.19 13.75
C CYS A 60 -0.48 -0.01 14.71
N ARG A 61 -0.42 0.53 15.94
CA ARG A 61 -1.54 0.49 16.90
C ARG A 61 -2.86 1.09 16.36
N HIS A 62 -2.78 1.93 15.33
CA HIS A 62 -3.94 2.57 14.70
C HIS A 62 -4.47 1.83 13.48
N LEU A 63 -3.75 0.83 12.97
CA LEU A 63 -4.04 0.19 11.68
C LEU A 63 -5.46 -0.40 11.66
N SER A 64 -5.81 -1.23 12.64
CA SER A 64 -7.15 -1.85 12.73
C SER A 64 -8.26 -0.80 12.63
N ARG A 65 -8.16 0.29 13.41
CA ARG A 65 -9.17 1.36 13.41
C ARG A 65 -9.30 2.02 12.05
N VAL A 66 -8.19 2.27 11.36
CA VAL A 66 -8.19 2.88 10.03
C VAL A 66 -8.82 1.94 9.00
N LEU A 67 -8.53 0.63 9.09
CA LEU A 67 -9.14 -0.37 8.22
C LEU A 67 -10.65 -0.46 8.46
N ASP A 68 -11.11 -0.46 9.72
CA ASP A 68 -12.54 -0.46 10.07
C ASP A 68 -13.27 0.77 9.45
N MET A 69 -12.64 1.95 9.49
CA MET A 69 -13.19 3.17 8.89
C MET A 69 -13.31 3.08 7.36
N ALA A 70 -12.47 2.30 6.71
CA ALA A 70 -12.44 2.16 5.25
C ALA A 70 -13.45 1.13 4.72
N GLU A 71 -14.00 0.25 5.57
CA GLU A 71 -14.89 -0.86 5.17
C GLU A 71 -16.16 -0.43 4.45
N THR A 72 -16.67 0.78 4.72
CA THR A 72 -17.92 1.28 4.13
C THR A 72 -17.69 2.24 2.95
N GLY A 73 -16.44 2.49 2.59
CA GLY A 73 -16.06 3.47 1.58
C GLY A 73 -15.50 2.88 0.28
N PRO A 74 -15.08 3.75 -0.65
CA PRO A 74 -14.45 3.34 -1.91
C PRO A 74 -13.19 2.48 -1.75
N ALA A 75 -12.56 2.52 -0.57
CA ALA A 75 -11.36 1.76 -0.24
C ALA A 75 -11.65 0.41 0.45
N ALA A 76 -12.91 -0.03 0.55
CA ALA A 76 -13.28 -1.25 1.27
C ALA A 76 -12.51 -2.50 0.81
N ALA A 77 -12.37 -2.69 -0.50
CA ALA A 77 -11.62 -3.82 -1.07
C ALA A 77 -10.12 -3.74 -0.77
N VAL A 78 -9.55 -2.53 -0.73
CA VAL A 78 -8.16 -2.29 -0.34
C VAL A 78 -7.97 -2.61 1.14
N ALA A 79 -8.88 -2.14 1.99
CA ALA A 79 -8.83 -2.39 3.43
C ALA A 79 -8.91 -3.89 3.77
N ALA A 80 -9.80 -4.63 3.09
CA ALA A 80 -9.90 -6.08 3.25
C ALA A 80 -8.60 -6.80 2.88
N ALA A 81 -7.99 -6.45 1.74
CA ALA A 81 -6.73 -7.04 1.31
C ALA A 81 -5.56 -6.69 2.25
N ILE A 82 -5.50 -5.45 2.75
CA ILE A 82 -4.49 -5.06 3.75
C ILE A 82 -4.68 -5.83 5.06
N ARG A 83 -5.92 -6.06 5.52
CA ARG A 83 -6.17 -6.85 6.74
C ARG A 83 -5.69 -8.30 6.59
N GLU A 84 -5.89 -8.90 5.42
CA GLU A 84 -5.35 -10.24 5.13
C GLU A 84 -3.82 -10.25 5.14
N LEU A 85 -3.20 -9.20 4.60
CA LEU A 85 -1.75 -9.08 4.49
C LEU A 85 -1.07 -8.59 5.77
N GLU A 86 -1.80 -7.98 6.72
CA GLU A 86 -1.25 -7.36 7.93
C GLU A 86 -0.19 -8.22 8.65
N PRO A 87 -0.37 -9.53 8.87
CA PRO A 87 0.62 -10.38 9.54
C PRO A 87 1.92 -10.59 8.75
N THR A 88 1.96 -10.16 7.49
CA THR A 88 3.10 -10.32 6.57
C THR A 88 3.84 -9.02 6.31
N LEU A 89 3.28 -7.88 6.74
CA LEU A 89 3.83 -6.56 6.44
C LEU A 89 5.07 -6.26 7.28
N VAL A 90 6.04 -5.60 6.65
CA VAL A 90 7.25 -5.10 7.29
C VAL A 90 7.15 -3.59 7.41
N TRP A 91 6.75 -3.13 8.60
CA TRP A 91 6.60 -1.71 8.86
C TRP A 91 7.93 -1.08 9.26
N THR A 92 8.21 0.08 8.69
CA THR A 92 9.40 0.87 9.00
C THR A 92 9.05 2.36 9.08
N GLN A 93 9.96 3.13 9.66
CA GLN A 93 9.96 4.59 9.59
C GLN A 93 11.00 5.05 8.58
N ASN A 94 10.76 6.21 7.95
CA ASN A 94 11.76 6.77 7.04
C ASN A 94 12.98 7.21 7.87
N PRO A 95 14.21 6.71 7.59
CA PRO A 95 15.39 7.03 8.38
C PRO A 95 15.78 8.51 8.33
N ARG A 96 15.25 9.28 7.37
CA ARG A 96 15.45 10.73 7.29
C ARG A 96 14.52 11.51 8.24
N TYR A 97 13.53 10.87 8.85
CA TYR A 97 12.57 11.51 9.75
C TYR A 97 12.94 11.23 11.20
N ASN A 98 12.87 12.27 12.02
CA ASN A 98 13.13 12.19 13.46
C ASN A 98 12.27 13.22 14.22
N SER A 99 12.35 13.17 15.55
CA SER A 99 11.62 14.09 16.43
C SER A 99 11.92 15.56 16.14
N ASP A 100 13.13 15.87 15.69
CA ASP A 100 13.58 17.25 15.50
C ASP A 100 12.98 17.87 14.24
N ASN A 101 12.74 17.07 13.19
CA ASN A 101 12.23 17.56 11.90
C ASN A 101 10.75 17.26 11.63
N LYS A 102 10.16 16.24 12.28
CA LYS A 102 8.72 15.91 12.15
C LYS A 102 7.94 16.07 13.46
N GLY A 103 8.61 16.16 14.61
CA GLY A 103 7.98 16.14 15.92
C GLY A 103 7.80 14.72 16.46
N ALA A 104 7.84 14.58 17.79
CA ALA A 104 7.69 13.30 18.47
C ALA A 104 6.31 12.65 18.20
N ASP A 105 5.23 13.44 18.20
CA ASP A 105 3.88 12.93 17.93
C ASP A 105 3.76 12.32 16.52
N PHE A 106 4.37 12.95 15.51
CA PHE A 106 4.40 12.35 14.18
C PHE A 106 5.16 11.03 14.19
N MET A 107 6.35 11.00 14.80
CA MET A 107 7.16 9.77 14.85
C MET A 107 6.47 8.66 15.65
N ASP A 108 5.66 8.97 16.65
CA ASP A 108 4.90 7.96 17.40
C ASP A 108 3.73 7.38 16.60
N ASN A 109 3.22 8.10 15.60
CA ASN A 109 2.01 7.73 14.87
C ASN A 109 2.26 7.40 13.38
N TYR A 110 3.51 7.45 12.91
CA TYR A 110 3.89 7.22 11.52
C TYR A 110 4.59 5.87 11.30
N GLY A 111 4.24 5.23 10.19
CA GLY A 111 4.92 4.06 9.65
C GLY A 111 4.54 3.87 8.19
N TRP A 112 5.37 3.17 7.44
CA TRP A 112 5.05 2.71 6.09
C TRP A 112 5.53 1.29 5.92
N SER A 113 4.87 0.54 5.04
CA SER A 113 5.29 -0.80 4.63
C SER A 113 5.33 -0.84 3.11
N ALA A 114 6.37 -1.44 2.55
CA ALA A 114 6.33 -1.84 1.15
C ALA A 114 5.37 -3.04 1.04
N LEU A 115 4.53 -3.06 0.01
CA LEU A 115 3.58 -4.16 -0.20
C LEU A 115 4.22 -5.46 -0.71
N GLY A 116 5.55 -5.59 -0.60
CA GLY A 116 6.28 -6.75 -1.12
C GLY A 116 6.09 -6.94 -2.63
N LEU A 117 6.05 -5.84 -3.40
CA LEU A 117 5.90 -5.88 -4.85
C LEU A 117 7.20 -5.42 -5.53
N THR A 118 7.71 -6.23 -6.44
CA THR A 118 8.80 -5.89 -7.36
C THR A 118 8.25 -5.24 -8.63
N GLY A 119 9.14 -4.75 -9.50
CA GLY A 119 8.76 -3.99 -10.70
C GLY A 119 8.39 -2.53 -10.41
N SER A 120 8.36 -2.11 -9.14
CA SER A 120 8.13 -0.72 -8.72
C SER A 120 9.19 0.26 -9.21
N SER A 121 10.41 -0.20 -9.51
CA SER A 121 11.44 0.60 -10.19
C SER A 121 11.01 1.02 -11.61
N LYS A 122 10.10 0.28 -12.26
CA LYS A 122 9.46 0.66 -13.53
C LYS A 122 8.37 1.72 -13.33
N MET A 123 7.89 1.92 -12.10
CA MET A 123 6.98 3.01 -11.70
C MET A 123 7.72 4.26 -11.19
N ALA A 124 9.04 4.21 -11.02
CA ALA A 124 9.83 5.36 -10.62
C ALA A 124 9.95 6.33 -11.81
N PHE A 125 9.22 7.44 -11.74
CA PHE A 125 9.35 8.52 -12.71
C PHE A 125 10.36 9.56 -12.20
N GLY A 126 11.38 9.83 -13.01
CA GLY A 126 12.14 11.08 -12.93
C GLY A 126 11.33 12.20 -13.57
N VAL A 127 11.29 13.36 -12.90
CA VAL A 127 10.92 14.63 -13.54
C VAL A 127 12.17 15.23 -14.16
#